data_AF-A0A1R0H6I1-F1
#
_entry.id   AF-A0A1R0H6I1-F1
#
_cell.length_a   1.000
_cell.length_b   1.000
_cell.length_c   1.000
_cell.angle_alpha   90.00
_cell.angle_beta   90.00
_cell.angle_gamma   90.00
#
_symmetry.space_group_name_H-M   'P 1'
#
loop_
_entity.id
_entity.type
_entity.pdbx_description
1 polymer ?
#
loop_
_entity_poly.entity_id
_entity_poly.type
_entity_poly.pdbx_seq_one_letter_code
_entity_poly.pdbx_strand_id
1 'polypeptide(L)'
;MFGLLLLSTVPHQELRFLLPMLSGFIFFLATTKIEISRILMISIFVYNIALAFIFGYYHESGVIPAIWKINSQQQSVLDAIKDSKFKLSGSENNSLSFSPNFPINTSENSPDFAEYKLNTVVWFVYTLMPPLHMADNYQKNVSSLVIKETSGMKKPDIINVFKKCTLTSSLDATKFSEIPIVYQKIGNKTFERTLAVIPGIYDPRIFTPNGENCGRGVNGCNDYGDGQSTCDGCKPPAGQNHACYQFELLTSVHNHIEFDSIGVYFATMFSSLDLNIYQLTYKNVE
;
A
#
# COMPACT_ATOMS: atom_id res chain seq x y z
N MET A 1 -6.79 23.24 -26.16
CA MET A 1 -5.66 22.62 -26.91
C MET A 1 -4.33 22.82 -26.21
N PHE A 2 -3.96 24.02 -25.74
CA PHE A 2 -2.70 24.23 -25.00
C PHE A 2 -2.52 23.33 -23.76
N GLY A 3 -3.58 23.14 -22.96
CA GLY A 3 -3.55 22.19 -21.83
C GLY A 3 -3.28 20.74 -22.24
N LEU A 4 -3.87 20.27 -23.34
CA LEU A 4 -3.61 18.93 -23.90
C LEU A 4 -2.17 18.80 -24.42
N LEU A 5 -1.62 19.87 -25.01
CA LEU A 5 -0.23 19.90 -25.47
C LEU A 5 0.74 19.83 -24.27
N LEU A 6 0.51 20.60 -23.22
CA LEU A 6 1.28 20.54 -21.97
C LEU A 6 1.19 19.16 -21.31
N LEU A 7 -0.03 18.61 -21.25
CA LEU A 7 -0.27 17.27 -20.75
C LEU A 7 0.51 16.24 -21.60
N SER A 8 0.48 16.32 -22.93
CA SER A 8 1.18 15.38 -23.83
C SER A 8 2.71 15.35 -23.67
N THR A 9 3.32 16.37 -23.04
CA THR A 9 4.76 16.39 -22.76
C THR A 9 5.17 15.55 -21.54
N VAL A 10 4.22 15.14 -20.70
CA VAL A 10 4.49 14.31 -19.53
C VAL A 10 4.46 12.82 -19.94
N PRO A 11 5.59 12.11 -19.91
CA PRO A 11 5.62 10.68 -20.21
C PRO A 11 4.85 9.95 -19.11
N HIS A 12 3.87 9.11 -19.51
CA HIS A 12 2.88 8.45 -18.64
C HIS A 12 1.73 9.34 -18.18
N GLN A 13 1.01 9.90 -19.15
CA GLN A 13 -0.33 10.38 -18.87
C GLN A 13 -1.29 9.23 -18.74
N GLU A 14 -1.84 9.03 -17.54
CA GLU A 14 -3.02 8.20 -17.42
C GLU A 14 -4.20 8.91 -18.08
N LEU A 15 -4.93 8.19 -18.93
CA LEU A 15 -6.05 8.71 -19.73
C LEU A 15 -7.11 9.42 -18.87
N ARG A 16 -7.18 9.11 -17.57
CA ARG A 16 -8.08 9.76 -16.62
C ARG A 16 -7.77 11.24 -16.36
N PHE A 17 -6.52 11.69 -16.50
CA PHE A 17 -6.21 13.13 -16.43
C PHE A 17 -6.76 13.90 -17.63
N LEU A 18 -7.10 13.20 -18.72
CA LEU A 18 -7.81 13.78 -19.86
C LEU A 18 -9.33 13.78 -19.69
N LEU A 19 -9.93 13.00 -18.77
CA LEU A 19 -11.39 12.92 -18.62
C LEU A 19 -12.05 14.28 -18.32
N PRO A 20 -11.51 15.13 -17.42
CA PRO A 20 -12.06 16.47 -17.21
C PRO A 20 -12.08 17.28 -18.52
N MET A 21 -10.97 17.25 -19.26
CA MET A 21 -10.84 17.93 -20.56
C MET A 21 -11.74 17.34 -21.65
N LEU A 22 -11.98 16.02 -21.64
CA LEU A 22 -12.80 15.33 -22.63
C LEU A 22 -14.25 15.79 -22.55
N SER A 23 -14.79 16.00 -21.34
CA SER A 23 -16.15 16.52 -21.16
C SER A 23 -16.33 17.90 -21.80
N GLY A 24 -15.38 18.82 -21.57
CA GLY A 24 -15.37 20.15 -22.18
C GLY A 24 -15.16 20.09 -23.69
N PHE A 25 -14.36 19.14 -24.18
CA PHE A 25 -14.12 18.95 -25.61
C PHE A 25 -15.33 18.38 -26.35
N ILE A 26 -15.99 17.36 -25.80
CA ILE A 26 -17.24 16.80 -26.34
C ILE A 26 -18.32 17.88 -26.34
N PHE A 27 -18.41 18.64 -25.25
CA PHE A 27 -19.36 19.75 -25.15
C PHE A 27 -19.10 20.80 -26.25
N PHE A 28 -17.84 21.22 -26.43
CA PHE A 28 -17.43 22.15 -27.47
C PHE A 28 -17.73 21.65 -28.89
N LEU A 29 -17.45 20.36 -29.17
CA LEU A 29 -17.73 19.74 -30.47
C LEU A 29 -19.23 19.57 -30.77
N ALA A 30 -20.05 19.31 -29.74
CA ALA A 30 -21.50 19.22 -29.89
C ALA A 30 -22.14 20.59 -30.20
N THR A 31 -21.48 21.68 -29.82
CA THR A 31 -22.02 23.05 -29.92
C THR A 31 -21.68 23.81 -31.20
N THR A 32 -21.30 23.15 -32.31
CA THR A 32 -20.94 23.85 -33.57
C THR A 32 -22.03 24.76 -34.15
N LYS A 33 -23.27 24.72 -33.62
CA LYS A 33 -24.40 25.59 -33.98
C LYS A 33 -25.02 26.37 -32.82
N ILE A 34 -24.52 26.25 -31.59
CA ILE A 34 -25.14 26.86 -30.39
C ILE A 34 -24.24 27.99 -29.91
N GLU A 35 -24.79 29.20 -29.80
CA GLU A 35 -24.11 30.31 -29.14
C GLU A 35 -23.87 29.94 -27.66
N ILE A 36 -22.61 29.74 -27.29
CA ILE A 36 -22.25 29.37 -25.92
C ILE A 36 -22.46 30.60 -25.03
N SER A 37 -23.44 30.52 -24.14
CA SER A 37 -23.69 31.60 -23.18
C SER A 37 -22.52 31.76 -22.20
N ARG A 38 -22.32 32.98 -21.69
CA ARG A 38 -21.28 33.25 -20.66
C ARG A 38 -21.45 32.37 -19.43
N ILE A 39 -22.69 32.09 -19.02
CA ILE A 39 -23.02 31.26 -17.85
C ILE A 39 -22.51 29.82 -18.06
N LEU A 40 -22.71 29.28 -19.26
CA LEU A 40 -22.27 27.94 -19.62
C LEU A 40 -20.74 27.83 -19.64
N MET A 41 -20.05 28.82 -20.21
CA MET A 41 -18.58 28.89 -20.14
C MET A 41 -18.06 28.93 -18.70
N ILE A 42 -18.68 29.75 -17.84
CA ILE A 42 -18.33 29.82 -16.42
C ILE A 42 -18.56 28.47 -15.74
N SER A 43 -19.69 27.80 -16.03
CA SER A 43 -20.02 26.50 -15.44
C SER A 43 -19.01 25.42 -15.84
N ILE A 44 -18.63 25.36 -17.12
CA ILE A 44 -17.60 24.44 -17.63
C ILE A 44 -16.24 24.73 -16.98
N PHE A 45 -15.89 26.00 -16.82
CA PHE A 45 -14.64 26.39 -16.17
C PHE A 45 -14.61 25.94 -14.69
N VAL A 46 -15.66 26.24 -13.93
CA VAL A 46 -15.80 25.83 -12.52
C VAL A 46 -15.77 24.31 -12.40
N TYR A 47 -16.50 23.60 -13.26
CA TYR A 47 -16.50 22.13 -13.30
C TYR A 47 -15.10 21.57 -13.55
N ASN A 48 -14.36 22.12 -14.51
CA ASN A 48 -13.00 21.68 -14.81
C ASN A 48 -12.04 21.95 -13.64
N ILE A 49 -12.16 23.09 -12.94
CA ILE A 49 -11.37 23.37 -11.74
C ILE A 49 -11.71 22.35 -10.64
N ALA A 50 -13.00 22.10 -10.41
CA ALA A 50 -13.44 21.15 -9.40
C ALA A 50 -12.91 19.75 -9.70
N LEU A 51 -13.00 19.30 -10.95
CA LEU A 51 -12.44 18.01 -11.35
C LEU A 51 -10.92 17.99 -11.29
N ALA A 52 -10.23 19.04 -11.74
CA ALA A 52 -8.76 19.11 -11.63
C ALA A 52 -8.31 19.02 -10.17
N PHE A 53 -9.04 19.67 -9.26
CA PHE A 53 -8.79 19.56 -7.83
C PHE A 53 -9.09 18.15 -7.31
N ILE A 54 -10.24 17.57 -7.64
CA ILE A 54 -10.61 16.23 -7.19
C ILE A 54 -9.61 15.18 -7.71
N PHE A 55 -9.37 15.16 -9.02
CA PHE A 55 -8.48 14.20 -9.68
C PHE A 55 -7.00 14.43 -9.40
N GLY A 56 -6.56 15.69 -9.31
CA GLY A 56 -5.17 16.01 -8.98
C GLY A 56 -4.90 15.80 -7.50
N TYR A 57 -5.60 16.54 -6.63
CA TYR A 57 -5.30 16.57 -5.20
C TYR A 57 -5.59 15.25 -4.51
N TYR A 58 -6.83 14.72 -4.57
CA TYR A 58 -7.19 13.56 -3.75
C TYR A 58 -6.54 12.26 -4.21
N HIS A 59 -6.30 12.09 -5.50
CA HIS A 59 -5.64 10.87 -5.95
C HIS A 59 -4.13 10.92 -5.69
N GLU A 60 -3.45 12.01 -6.06
CA GLU A 60 -2.00 12.12 -5.89
C GLU A 60 -1.57 12.29 -4.42
N SER A 61 -2.39 12.97 -3.59
CA SER A 61 -2.05 13.23 -2.18
C SER A 61 -2.03 11.99 -1.29
N GLY A 62 -2.63 10.87 -1.72
CA GLY A 62 -2.45 9.58 -1.05
C GLY A 62 -1.19 8.86 -1.50
N VAL A 63 -1.03 8.74 -2.82
CA VAL A 63 -0.02 7.88 -3.43
C VAL A 63 1.40 8.43 -3.21
N ILE A 64 1.61 9.74 -3.43
CA ILE A 64 2.94 10.35 -3.30
C ILE A 64 3.46 10.25 -1.87
N PRO A 65 2.71 10.63 -0.81
CA PRO A 65 3.19 10.48 0.56
C PRO A 65 3.33 9.02 0.98
N ALA A 66 2.53 8.09 0.43
CA ALA A 66 2.69 6.67 0.72
C ALA A 66 4.05 6.15 0.23
N ILE A 67 4.44 6.47 -1.01
CA ILE A 67 5.79 6.15 -1.53
C ILE A 67 6.85 6.82 -0.65
N TRP A 68 6.67 8.10 -0.29
CA TRP A 68 7.66 8.82 0.49
C TRP A 68 7.86 8.21 1.88
N LYS A 69 6.78 7.77 2.54
CA LYS A 69 6.85 7.02 3.80
C LYS A 69 7.58 5.70 3.64
N ILE A 70 7.30 4.95 2.57
CA ILE A 70 7.99 3.68 2.27
C ILE A 70 9.49 3.91 2.05
N ASN A 71 9.84 4.92 1.26
CA ASN A 71 11.21 5.33 0.99
C ASN A 71 11.93 5.77 2.27
N SER A 72 11.28 6.60 3.10
CA SER A 72 11.81 7.03 4.39
C SER A 72 12.08 5.83 5.30
N GLN A 73 11.13 4.88 5.37
CA GLN A 73 11.29 3.67 6.16
C GLN A 73 12.45 2.81 5.64
N GLN A 74 12.58 2.66 4.33
CA GLN A 74 13.69 1.92 3.73
C GLN A 74 15.04 2.59 3.99
N GLN A 75 15.10 3.92 3.95
CA GLN A 75 16.30 4.68 4.31
C GLN A 75 16.67 4.48 5.78
N SER A 76 15.70 4.50 6.70
CA SER A 76 15.94 4.19 8.11
C SER A 76 16.51 2.78 8.32
N VAL A 77 16.07 1.79 7.54
CA VAL A 77 16.65 0.44 7.57
C VAL A 77 18.10 0.45 7.09
N LEU A 78 18.39 1.13 5.98
CA LEU A 78 19.75 1.25 5.45
C LEU A 78 20.70 1.95 6.44
N ASP A 79 20.23 3.00 7.09
CA ASP A 79 21.02 3.74 8.08
C ASP A 79 21.24 2.91 9.34
N ALA A 80 20.22 2.15 9.80
CA ALA A 80 20.38 1.19 10.89
C ALA A 80 21.42 0.10 10.56
N ILE A 81 21.49 -0.36 9.31
CA ILE A 81 22.50 -1.33 8.85
C ILE A 81 23.91 -0.71 8.87
N LYS A 82 24.07 0.48 8.31
CA LYS A 82 25.37 1.20 8.28
C LYS A 82 25.89 1.48 9.68
N ASP A 83 25.00 1.88 10.58
CA ASP A 83 25.33 2.18 11.97
C ASP A 83 25.50 0.92 12.84
N SER A 84 25.31 -0.28 12.28
CA SER A 84 25.26 -1.54 13.04
C SER A 84 24.24 -1.52 14.19
N LYS A 85 23.17 -0.72 14.07
CA LYS A 85 22.07 -0.54 15.04
C LYS A 85 20.89 -1.47 14.73
N PHE A 86 21.13 -2.78 14.60
CA PHE A 86 20.05 -3.74 14.46
C PHE A 86 20.30 -4.99 15.31
N LYS A 87 19.21 -5.69 15.64
CA LYS A 87 19.27 -7.01 16.26
C LYS A 87 18.87 -8.05 15.22
N LEU A 88 19.82 -8.89 14.79
CA LEU A 88 19.51 -10.08 14.02
C LEU A 88 18.76 -11.07 14.92
N SER A 89 17.44 -10.92 15.02
CA SER A 89 16.61 -11.88 15.72
C SER A 89 16.22 -12.98 14.75
N GLY A 90 16.79 -14.18 14.90
CA GLY A 90 16.34 -15.36 14.16
C GLY A 90 17.38 -16.06 13.29
N SER A 91 18.62 -16.24 13.77
CA SER A 91 19.54 -17.22 13.15
C SER A 91 18.91 -18.62 13.01
N GLU A 92 17.91 -18.95 13.83
CA GLU A 92 17.14 -20.20 13.74
C GLU A 92 15.84 -20.07 12.93
N ASN A 93 15.30 -18.85 12.72
CA ASN A 93 13.94 -18.63 12.21
C ASN A 93 13.86 -18.03 10.80
N ASN A 94 14.97 -17.92 10.07
CA ASN A 94 14.99 -17.37 8.69
C ASN A 94 14.41 -15.95 8.59
N SER A 95 14.42 -15.16 9.67
CA SER A 95 13.88 -13.78 9.71
C SER A 95 14.94 -12.75 10.09
N LEU A 96 14.77 -11.52 9.61
CA LEU A 96 15.61 -10.36 9.92
C LEU A 96 14.69 -9.23 10.39
N SER A 97 14.82 -8.82 11.65
CA SER A 97 14.00 -7.76 12.25
C SER A 97 14.80 -6.50 12.51
N PHE A 98 14.28 -5.34 12.14
CA PHE A 98 14.86 -4.04 12.43
C PHE A 98 13.97 -3.28 13.41
N SER A 99 14.60 -2.69 14.42
CA SER A 99 13.94 -1.75 15.33
C SER A 99 14.82 -0.50 15.49
N PRO A 100 14.33 0.69 15.10
CA PRO A 100 15.15 1.88 14.93
C PRO A 100 15.62 2.53 16.24
N ASN A 101 15.06 2.14 17.40
CA ASN A 101 15.21 2.88 18.66
C ASN A 101 15.93 2.14 19.79
N PHE A 102 16.58 0.99 19.54
CA PHE A 102 17.30 0.29 20.60
C PHE A 102 18.76 0.76 20.73
N PRO A 103 19.18 1.26 21.90
CA PRO A 103 20.60 1.45 22.18
C PRO A 103 21.26 0.07 22.19
N ILE A 104 22.12 -0.18 21.21
CA ILE A 104 22.84 -1.44 21.11
C ILE A 104 24.03 -1.36 22.06
N ASN A 105 24.00 -2.21 23.09
CA ASN A 105 25.20 -2.55 23.83
C ASN A 105 26.09 -3.35 22.87
N THR A 106 27.06 -2.67 22.27
CA THR A 106 28.03 -3.23 21.33
C THR A 106 28.90 -4.27 22.03
N SER A 107 28.53 -5.55 21.94
CA SER A 107 29.45 -6.65 22.20
C SER A 107 29.64 -7.47 20.92
N GLU A 108 30.78 -7.20 20.30
CA GLU A 108 31.62 -8.01 19.41
C GLU A 108 30.98 -8.97 18.37
N ASN A 109 31.44 -8.79 17.12
CA ASN A 109 31.15 -9.55 15.90
C ASN A 109 29.83 -9.18 15.19
N SER A 110 29.74 -7.93 14.70
CA SER A 110 28.73 -7.55 13.71
C SER A 110 29.05 -8.29 12.39
N PRO A 111 28.12 -9.10 11.84
CA PRO A 111 28.28 -9.70 10.51
C PRO A 111 28.59 -8.64 9.45
N ASP A 112 29.32 -8.98 8.38
CA ASP A 112 29.50 -8.06 7.26
C ASP A 112 28.18 -7.93 6.47
N PHE A 113 27.47 -6.82 6.66
CA PHE A 113 26.18 -6.59 6.01
C PHE A 113 26.29 -6.14 4.55
N ALA A 114 27.49 -5.83 4.07
CA ALA A 114 27.70 -5.51 2.66
C ALA A 114 27.27 -6.65 1.72
N GLU A 115 27.14 -7.87 2.26
CA GLU A 115 26.78 -9.06 1.51
C GLU A 115 25.27 -9.37 1.48
N TYR A 116 24.43 -8.69 2.28
CA TYR A 116 23.00 -8.94 2.30
C TYR A 116 22.24 -8.09 1.29
N LYS A 117 21.28 -8.72 0.61
CA LYS A 117 20.34 -8.07 -0.30
C LYS A 117 18.95 -8.03 0.30
N LEU A 118 18.41 -6.83 0.50
CA LEU A 118 17.08 -6.58 1.04
C LEU A 118 16.11 -6.19 -0.08
N ASN A 119 15.05 -6.95 -0.28
CA ASN A 119 14.02 -6.66 -1.25
C ASN A 119 12.74 -6.21 -0.52
N THR A 120 12.24 -5.02 -0.84
CA THR A 120 10.91 -4.58 -0.42
C THR A 120 10.01 -4.64 -1.64
N VAL A 121 9.02 -5.55 -1.64
CA VAL A 121 8.02 -5.64 -2.69
C VAL A 121 6.76 -4.94 -2.22
N VAL A 122 6.33 -3.89 -2.92
CA VAL A 122 5.15 -3.10 -2.58
C VAL A 122 4.06 -3.36 -3.60
N TRP A 123 2.88 -3.77 -3.14
CA TRP A 123 1.70 -3.95 -3.97
C TRP A 123 0.69 -2.84 -3.72
N PHE A 124 0.38 -2.04 -4.74
CA PHE A 124 -0.76 -1.12 -4.73
C PHE A 124 -2.03 -1.89 -5.11
N VAL A 125 -2.95 -2.04 -4.16
CA VAL A 125 -4.14 -2.88 -4.31
C VAL A 125 -5.32 -2.03 -4.71
N TYR A 126 -5.83 -2.24 -5.92
CA TYR A 126 -6.85 -1.40 -6.57
C TYR A 126 -6.48 0.08 -6.71
N THR A 127 -5.32 0.48 -6.24
CA THR A 127 -4.74 1.78 -6.49
C THR A 127 -3.88 1.72 -7.74
N LEU A 128 -4.03 2.70 -8.60
CA LEU A 128 -3.25 2.82 -9.82
C LEU A 128 -1.79 3.18 -9.52
N MET A 129 -0.90 2.77 -10.43
CA MET A 129 0.53 2.77 -10.16
C MET A 129 1.07 4.16 -9.81
N PRO A 130 1.88 4.27 -8.74
CA PRO A 130 2.63 5.49 -8.51
C PRO A 130 3.61 5.80 -9.65
N PRO A 131 4.01 7.07 -9.83
CA PRO A 131 5.10 7.40 -10.74
C PRO A 131 6.39 6.68 -10.35
N LEU A 132 6.85 5.73 -11.18
CA LEU A 132 8.02 4.88 -10.88
C LEU A 132 9.30 5.67 -10.60
N HIS A 133 9.46 6.84 -11.21
CA HIS A 133 10.62 7.68 -10.99
C HIS A 133 10.72 8.21 -9.54
N MET A 134 9.62 8.23 -8.78
CA MET A 134 9.63 8.56 -7.34
C MET A 134 10.05 7.37 -6.47
N ALA A 135 10.00 6.16 -7.03
CA ALA A 135 10.46 4.95 -6.37
C ALA A 135 11.95 4.67 -6.59
N ASP A 136 12.61 5.42 -7.48
CA ASP A 136 13.91 5.05 -8.02
C ASP A 136 15.08 5.81 -7.38
N ASN A 137 16.21 5.07 -7.29
CA ASN A 137 17.57 5.46 -6.90
C ASN A 137 18.01 5.30 -5.42
N TYR A 138 17.50 4.32 -4.69
CA TYR A 138 18.27 3.80 -3.54
C TYR A 138 19.38 2.85 -3.99
N GLN A 139 20.47 2.77 -3.22
CA GLN A 139 21.66 1.97 -3.53
C GLN A 139 21.30 0.53 -3.93
N LYS A 140 21.26 0.27 -5.25
CA LYS A 140 20.83 -0.99 -5.86
C LYS A 140 21.58 -2.24 -5.35
N ASN A 141 22.73 -2.03 -4.72
CA ASN A 141 23.60 -3.11 -4.25
C ASN A 141 23.10 -3.76 -2.95
N VAL A 142 22.48 -3.00 -2.04
CA VAL A 142 22.08 -3.50 -0.70
C VAL A 142 20.56 -3.61 -0.57
N SER A 143 19.80 -2.65 -1.10
CA SER A 143 18.35 -2.68 -1.04
C SER A 143 17.72 -2.46 -2.40
N SER A 144 16.63 -3.18 -2.69
CA SER A 144 15.78 -2.95 -3.84
C SER A 144 14.34 -2.70 -3.41
N LEU A 145 13.71 -1.71 -4.03
CA LEU A 145 12.28 -1.43 -3.90
C LEU A 145 11.62 -1.85 -5.21
N VAL A 146 10.70 -2.79 -5.15
CA VAL A 146 9.96 -3.29 -6.31
C VAL A 146 8.50 -2.92 -6.13
N ILE A 147 8.03 -1.95 -6.91
CA ILE A 147 6.63 -1.56 -6.92
C ILE A 147 5.87 -2.39 -7.95
N LYS A 148 4.70 -2.87 -7.54
CA LYS A 148 3.73 -3.62 -8.35
C LYS A 148 2.34 -3.07 -8.07
N GLU A 149 1.42 -3.27 -9.01
CA GLU A 149 0.02 -2.90 -8.87
C GLU A 149 -0.90 -4.07 -9.16
N THR A 150 -2.13 -3.98 -8.67
CA THR A 150 -3.20 -4.93 -8.97
C THR A 150 -4.40 -4.28 -9.66
N SER A 151 -4.24 -3.08 -10.24
CA SER A 151 -5.33 -2.43 -10.97
C SER A 151 -5.83 -3.35 -12.10
N GLY A 152 -7.16 -3.42 -12.26
CA GLY A 152 -7.83 -4.32 -13.20
C GLY A 152 -7.86 -5.82 -12.83
N MET A 153 -7.14 -6.26 -11.79
CA MET A 153 -7.17 -7.67 -11.36
C MET A 153 -8.47 -8.01 -10.64
N LYS A 154 -8.99 -9.22 -10.84
CA LYS A 154 -10.13 -9.70 -10.03
C LYS A 154 -9.63 -10.08 -8.64
N LYS A 155 -10.50 -9.96 -7.63
CA LYS A 155 -10.22 -10.37 -6.24
C LYS A 155 -9.50 -11.74 -6.10
N PRO A 156 -9.95 -12.84 -6.74
CA PRO A 156 -9.25 -14.13 -6.63
C PRO A 156 -7.82 -14.10 -7.16
N ASP A 157 -7.54 -13.30 -8.18
CA ASP A 157 -6.19 -13.16 -8.75
C ASP A 157 -5.26 -12.41 -7.79
N ILE A 158 -5.78 -11.39 -7.10
CA ILE A 158 -5.07 -10.65 -6.05
C ILE A 158 -4.72 -11.58 -4.88
N ILE A 159 -5.66 -12.43 -4.46
CA ILE A 159 -5.42 -13.44 -3.42
C ILE A 159 -4.31 -14.41 -3.87
N ASN A 160 -4.34 -14.84 -5.13
CA ASN A 160 -3.31 -15.72 -5.69
C ASN A 160 -1.93 -15.05 -5.79
N VAL A 161 -1.88 -13.72 -5.95
CA VAL A 161 -0.64 -12.95 -5.84
C VAL A 161 -0.12 -13.00 -4.41
N PHE A 162 -0.94 -12.67 -3.40
CA PHE A 162 -0.50 -12.66 -2.00
C PHE A 162 -0.15 -14.05 -1.45
N LYS A 163 -0.73 -15.13 -2.01
CA LYS A 163 -0.30 -16.51 -1.73
C LYS A 163 1.16 -16.79 -2.10
N LYS A 164 1.67 -16.12 -3.12
CA LYS A 164 3.04 -16.29 -3.63
C LYS A 164 4.02 -15.28 -3.05
N CYS A 165 3.52 -14.28 -2.31
CA CYS A 165 4.35 -13.26 -1.71
C CYS A 165 5.10 -13.77 -0.49
N THR A 166 6.24 -13.14 -0.22
CA THR A 166 7.04 -13.45 0.96
C THR A 166 6.32 -12.99 2.22
N LEU A 167 6.14 -13.93 3.15
CA LEU A 167 5.47 -13.72 4.43
C LEU A 167 6.49 -13.51 5.53
N THR A 168 6.26 -12.53 6.39
CA THR A 168 7.10 -12.29 7.56
C THR A 168 6.39 -12.79 8.81
N SER A 169 7.12 -13.29 9.81
CA SER A 169 6.50 -13.66 11.08
C SER A 169 6.03 -12.40 11.79
N SER A 170 4.77 -12.34 12.19
CA SER A 170 4.31 -11.33 13.14
C SER A 170 5.08 -11.58 14.44
N LEU A 171 5.96 -10.65 14.80
CA LEU A 171 6.52 -10.61 16.15
C LEU A 171 5.38 -10.22 17.09
N ASP A 172 5.38 -10.79 18.29
CA ASP A 172 4.39 -10.50 19.33
C ASP A 172 4.34 -8.98 19.60
N ALA A 173 3.39 -8.31 18.94
CA ALA A 173 3.25 -6.85 18.89
C ALA A 173 2.93 -6.24 20.25
N THR A 174 2.66 -7.09 21.25
CA THR A 174 2.32 -6.70 22.62
C THR A 174 3.44 -5.96 23.36
N LYS A 175 4.68 -5.95 22.84
CA LYS A 175 5.85 -5.34 23.51
C LYS A 175 6.45 -4.11 22.84
N PHE A 176 6.03 -3.73 21.64
CA PHE A 176 6.70 -2.66 20.90
C PHE A 176 5.74 -1.52 20.56
N SER A 177 6.11 -0.29 20.93
CA SER A 177 5.40 0.94 20.54
C SER A 177 5.55 1.26 19.05
N GLU A 178 6.49 0.59 18.36
CA GLU A 178 6.73 0.71 16.92
C GLU A 178 6.79 -0.70 16.32
N ILE A 179 6.04 -0.92 15.24
CA ILE A 179 5.98 -2.21 14.57
C ILE A 179 7.36 -2.54 13.98
N PRO A 180 8.00 -3.65 14.37
CA PRO A 180 9.31 -4.01 13.87
C PRO A 180 9.23 -4.29 12.36
N ILE A 181 10.23 -3.79 11.63
CA ILE A 181 10.34 -4.09 10.20
C ILE A 181 10.94 -5.48 10.08
N VAL A 182 10.16 -6.44 9.60
CA VAL A 182 10.61 -7.81 9.46
C VAL A 182 10.82 -8.13 7.99
N TYR A 183 11.90 -8.83 7.67
CA TYR A 183 12.15 -9.46 6.38
C TYR A 183 12.31 -10.97 6.59
N GLN A 184 11.93 -11.73 5.58
CA GLN A 184 12.06 -13.18 5.55
C GLN A 184 13.17 -13.57 4.56
N LYS A 185 13.98 -14.55 4.93
CA LYS A 185 15.03 -15.09 4.07
C LYS A 185 14.41 -15.87 2.92
N ILE A 186 14.72 -15.46 1.69
CA ILE A 186 14.26 -16.14 0.45
C ILE A 186 15.39 -16.87 -0.28
N GLY A 187 16.65 -16.57 0.07
CA GLY A 187 17.82 -17.17 -0.57
C GLY A 187 19.08 -16.97 0.26
N ASN A 188 20.24 -17.32 -0.32
CA ASN A 188 21.51 -17.05 0.33
C ASN A 188 21.72 -15.53 0.43
N LYS A 189 21.84 -15.03 1.67
CA LYS A 189 21.98 -13.60 2.01
C LYS A 189 20.91 -12.68 1.39
N THR A 190 19.78 -13.22 0.93
CA THR A 190 18.71 -12.44 0.33
C THR A 190 17.47 -12.52 1.20
N PHE A 191 16.97 -11.36 1.59
CA PHE A 191 15.81 -11.19 2.43
C PHE A 191 14.76 -10.37 1.71
N GLU A 192 13.50 -10.71 1.88
CA GLU A 192 12.38 -10.02 1.24
C GLU A 192 11.27 -9.73 2.25
N ARG A 193 10.59 -8.60 2.07
CA ARG A 193 9.33 -8.28 2.73
C ARG A 193 8.30 -7.83 1.71
N THR A 194 7.03 -8.15 1.98
CA THR A 194 5.91 -7.72 1.15
C THR A 194 5.09 -6.67 1.90
N LEU A 195 4.92 -5.51 1.27
CA LEU A 195 4.01 -4.46 1.70
C LEU A 195 2.79 -4.41 0.78
N ALA A 196 1.63 -4.07 1.33
CA ALA A 196 0.41 -3.82 0.58
C ALA A 196 -0.12 -2.43 0.90
N VAL A 197 -0.39 -1.63 -0.12
CA VAL A 197 -0.99 -0.31 -0.03
C VAL A 197 -2.45 -0.45 -0.48
N ILE A 198 -3.38 -0.27 0.45
CA ILE A 198 -4.80 -0.58 0.25
C ILE A 198 -5.63 0.64 0.66
N PRO A 199 -6.56 1.13 -0.19
CA PRO A 199 -7.49 2.18 0.20
C PRO A 199 -8.32 1.77 1.42
N GLY A 200 -8.54 2.70 2.35
CA GLY A 200 -9.23 2.45 3.63
C GLY A 200 -10.70 2.10 3.50
N ILE A 201 -11.29 2.29 2.31
CA ILE A 201 -12.62 1.77 1.98
C ILE A 201 -12.67 0.24 1.83
N TYR A 202 -11.52 -0.42 1.67
CA TYR A 202 -11.43 -1.87 1.55
C TYR A 202 -10.95 -2.50 2.85
N ASP A 203 -11.67 -3.53 3.31
CA ASP A 203 -11.21 -4.37 4.40
C ASP A 203 -10.03 -5.24 3.92
N PRO A 204 -8.81 -5.11 4.49
CA PRO A 204 -7.65 -5.86 4.05
C PRO A 204 -7.83 -7.38 4.20
N ARG A 205 -8.71 -7.84 5.11
CA ARG A 205 -8.99 -9.26 5.35
C ARG A 205 -9.53 -9.96 4.10
N ILE A 206 -10.20 -9.23 3.20
CA ILE A 206 -10.76 -9.79 1.97
C ILE A 206 -9.69 -10.27 0.99
N PHE A 207 -8.45 -9.78 1.13
CA PHE A 207 -7.32 -10.15 0.29
C PHE A 207 -6.42 -11.20 0.94
N THR A 208 -6.77 -11.67 2.14
CA THR A 208 -5.99 -12.71 2.81
C THR A 208 -6.23 -14.08 2.16
N PRO A 209 -5.18 -14.86 1.87
CA PRO A 209 -5.28 -16.19 1.30
C PRO A 209 -6.22 -17.19 1.98
N ASN A 210 -6.45 -17.03 3.29
CA ASN A 210 -7.24 -17.93 4.13
C ASN A 210 -8.55 -17.29 4.63
N GLY A 211 -8.91 -16.09 4.17
CA GLY A 211 -10.02 -15.29 4.72
C GLY A 211 -11.39 -15.99 4.68
N GLU A 212 -11.62 -16.92 3.75
CA GLU A 212 -12.90 -17.65 3.68
C GLU A 212 -13.08 -18.67 4.82
N ASN A 213 -11.99 -19.23 5.34
CA ASN A 213 -12.04 -20.23 6.41
C ASN A 213 -11.85 -19.64 7.80
N CYS A 214 -11.16 -18.49 7.91
CA CYS A 214 -10.95 -17.83 9.20
C CYS A 214 -12.18 -17.03 9.69
N GLY A 215 -13.21 -16.80 8.86
CA GLY A 215 -14.35 -15.91 9.21
C GLY A 215 -15.74 -16.54 9.23
N ARG A 216 -15.93 -17.77 8.74
CA ARG A 216 -17.28 -18.39 8.61
C ARG A 216 -17.80 -19.10 9.85
N GLY A 217 -17.14 -18.95 10.99
CA GLY A 217 -17.46 -19.69 12.23
C GLY A 217 -18.54 -19.09 13.13
N VAL A 218 -18.89 -17.80 13.00
CA VAL A 218 -19.84 -17.17 13.94
C VAL A 218 -20.78 -16.22 13.21
N ASN A 219 -22.06 -16.61 13.11
CA ASN A 219 -23.17 -15.80 12.58
C ASN A 219 -23.49 -14.57 13.47
N GLY A 220 -22.51 -13.77 13.87
CA GLY A 220 -22.71 -12.70 14.86
C GLY A 220 -21.84 -11.46 14.76
N CYS A 221 -20.76 -11.43 13.95
CA CYS A 221 -19.92 -10.25 13.84
C CYS A 221 -20.35 -9.37 12.65
N ASN A 222 -21.45 -8.63 12.84
CA ASN A 222 -21.78 -7.48 12.01
C ASN A 222 -21.03 -6.25 12.58
N ASP A 223 -19.76 -6.07 12.21
CA ASP A 223 -18.99 -4.87 12.59
C ASP A 223 -18.76 -3.99 11.36
N TYR A 224 -19.61 -2.98 11.23
CA TYR A 224 -19.33 -1.74 10.50
C TYR A 224 -19.18 -0.65 11.56
N GLY A 225 -17.97 -0.44 12.05
CA GLY A 225 -17.67 0.62 13.03
C GLY A 225 -16.55 0.20 13.97
N ASP A 226 -15.52 1.04 14.06
CA ASP A 226 -14.40 0.98 15.00
C ASP A 226 -13.29 -0.04 14.70
N GLY A 227 -12.15 0.51 14.25
CA GLY A 227 -10.94 -0.19 13.84
C GLY A 227 -10.15 -0.89 14.96
N GLN A 228 -10.81 -1.59 15.87
CA GLN A 228 -10.20 -2.40 16.94
C GLN A 228 -10.92 -3.74 17.18
N SER A 229 -11.51 -4.39 16.16
CA SER A 229 -12.02 -5.76 16.33
C SER A 229 -10.86 -6.77 16.42
N THR A 230 -10.42 -7.12 17.63
CA THR A 230 -9.55 -8.28 17.84
C THR A 230 -10.35 -9.54 17.50
N CYS A 231 -9.88 -10.30 16.51
CA CYS A 231 -10.50 -11.56 16.10
C CYS A 231 -10.15 -12.67 17.12
N ASP A 232 -10.58 -12.51 18.38
CA ASP A 232 -10.29 -13.47 19.46
C ASP A 232 -11.18 -14.73 19.39
N GLY A 233 -12.14 -14.77 18.46
CA GLY A 233 -13.11 -15.86 18.30
C GLY A 233 -12.68 -17.01 17.38
N CYS A 234 -11.58 -16.89 16.64
CA CYS A 234 -11.18 -17.90 15.67
C CYS A 234 -10.19 -18.90 16.29
N LYS A 235 -10.68 -19.74 17.21
CA LYS A 235 -9.89 -20.90 17.66
C LYS A 235 -9.90 -21.96 16.55
N PRO A 236 -8.74 -22.31 15.95
CA PRO A 236 -8.68 -23.41 15.00
C PRO A 236 -9.13 -24.72 15.67
N PRO A 237 -9.66 -25.69 14.91
CA PRO A 237 -9.94 -27.02 15.45
C PRO A 237 -8.69 -27.58 16.12
N ALA A 238 -8.84 -28.08 17.34
CA ALA A 238 -7.74 -28.52 18.19
C ALA A 238 -6.83 -29.51 17.43
N GLY A 239 -5.53 -29.20 17.34
CA GLY A 239 -4.51 -30.07 16.76
C GLY A 239 -4.09 -29.78 15.32
N GLN A 240 -4.49 -28.66 14.71
CA GLN A 240 -3.97 -28.24 13.41
C GLN A 240 -3.30 -26.86 13.47
N ASN A 241 -1.99 -26.82 13.17
CA ASN A 241 -1.23 -25.58 12.99
C ASN A 241 -1.68 -24.90 11.70
N HIS A 242 -2.66 -24.00 11.80
CA HIS A 242 -3.08 -23.16 10.68
C HIS A 242 -2.30 -21.85 10.73
N ALA A 243 -1.41 -21.64 9.76
CA ALA A 243 -0.81 -20.33 9.55
C ALA A 243 -1.89 -19.36 9.05
N CYS A 244 -2.17 -18.31 9.82
CA CYS A 244 -3.11 -17.27 9.40
C CYS A 244 -2.34 -16.10 8.80
N TYR A 245 -2.68 -15.75 7.55
CA TYR A 245 -2.20 -14.54 6.90
C TYR A 245 -2.88 -13.34 7.54
N GLN A 246 -2.12 -12.30 7.84
CA GLN A 246 -2.63 -11.07 8.42
C GLN A 246 -1.96 -9.87 7.75
N PHE A 247 -2.74 -8.80 7.54
CA PHE A 247 -2.22 -7.50 7.18
C PHE A 247 -2.05 -6.69 8.45
N GLU A 248 -0.80 -6.37 8.80
CA GLU A 248 -0.46 -5.55 9.95
C GLU A 248 -0.30 -4.10 9.49
N LEU A 249 -1.13 -3.18 10.00
CA LEU A 249 -1.13 -1.79 9.59
C LEU A 249 0.15 -1.10 10.08
N LEU A 250 1.00 -0.66 9.16
CA LEU A 250 2.22 0.09 9.48
C LEU A 250 1.92 1.59 9.65
N THR A 251 1.20 2.17 8.70
CA THR A 251 0.88 3.60 8.70
C THR A 251 -0.26 3.90 7.72
N SER A 252 -0.91 5.04 7.90
CA SER A 252 -1.98 5.54 7.05
C SER A 252 -1.59 6.89 6.44
N VAL A 253 -2.01 7.14 5.22
CA VAL A 253 -1.93 8.44 4.55
C VAL A 253 -3.34 8.93 4.29
N HIS A 254 -3.67 10.13 4.77
CA HIS A 254 -5.01 10.69 4.64
C HIS A 254 -5.23 11.33 3.26
N ASN A 255 -6.50 11.62 2.95
CA ASN A 255 -6.95 12.36 1.76
C ASN A 255 -6.76 11.63 0.41
N HIS A 256 -6.81 10.31 0.41
CA HIS A 256 -6.79 9.50 -0.79
C HIS A 256 -8.19 9.10 -1.29
N ILE A 257 -8.44 9.27 -2.59
CA ILE A 257 -9.61 8.71 -3.28
C ILE A 257 -9.13 7.89 -4.47
N GLU A 258 -9.56 6.63 -4.50
CA GLU A 258 -9.37 5.77 -5.67
C GLU A 258 -10.57 5.84 -6.61
N PHE A 259 -10.34 6.29 -7.85
CA PHE A 259 -11.40 6.58 -8.81
C PHE A 259 -12.05 5.35 -9.41
N ASP A 260 -11.31 4.26 -9.55
CA ASP A 260 -11.87 2.98 -9.99
C ASP A 260 -12.93 2.46 -8.98
N SER A 261 -12.90 3.01 -7.77
CA SER A 261 -13.76 2.65 -6.65
C SER A 261 -14.74 3.77 -6.27
N ILE A 262 -14.92 4.80 -7.10
CA ILE A 262 -15.70 6.00 -6.73
C ILE A 262 -17.14 5.66 -6.31
N GLY A 263 -17.76 4.64 -6.93
CA GLY A 263 -19.08 4.16 -6.53
C GLY A 263 -19.13 3.65 -5.09
N VAL A 264 -18.05 3.00 -4.61
CA VAL A 264 -17.91 2.53 -3.23
C VAL A 264 -17.77 3.71 -2.28
N TYR A 265 -17.01 4.73 -2.65
CA TYR A 265 -16.89 5.97 -1.85
C TYR A 265 -18.25 6.66 -1.69
N PHE A 266 -19.04 6.79 -2.75
CA PHE A 266 -20.40 7.34 -2.63
C PHE A 266 -21.32 6.46 -1.78
N ALA A 267 -21.27 5.13 -1.95
CA ALA A 267 -22.08 4.20 -1.16
C ALA A 267 -21.73 4.25 0.34
N THR A 268 -20.46 4.51 0.66
CA THR A 268 -19.96 4.64 2.03
C THR A 268 -19.97 6.07 2.56
N MET A 269 -20.47 7.04 1.78
CA MET A 269 -20.43 8.47 2.09
C MET A 269 -19.03 8.95 2.50
N PHE A 270 -18.00 8.44 1.83
CA PHE A 270 -16.58 8.75 2.10
C PHE A 270 -16.17 8.44 3.55
N SER A 271 -16.65 7.32 4.11
CA SER A 271 -16.37 6.91 5.49
C SER A 271 -14.88 6.79 5.84
N SER A 272 -14.04 6.52 4.83
CA SER A 272 -12.58 6.60 4.95
C SER A 272 -12.00 7.19 3.67
N LEU A 273 -11.04 8.10 3.84
CA LEU A 273 -10.23 8.68 2.77
C LEU A 273 -8.76 8.32 2.97
N ASP A 274 -8.50 7.18 3.60
CA ASP A 274 -7.15 6.78 3.94
C ASP A 274 -6.57 5.86 2.86
N LEU A 275 -5.25 5.94 2.69
CA LEU A 275 -4.45 4.95 1.99
C LEU A 275 -3.54 4.28 3.02
N ASN A 276 -3.87 3.04 3.32
CA ASN A 276 -3.27 2.29 4.41
C ASN A 276 -2.13 1.43 3.88
N ILE A 277 -0.99 1.46 4.56
CA ILE A 277 0.19 0.68 4.24
C ILE A 277 0.29 -0.46 5.24
N TYR A 278 0.22 -1.68 4.76
CA TYR A 278 0.26 -2.90 5.56
C TYR A 278 1.53 -3.70 5.28
N GLN A 279 2.01 -4.41 6.28
CA GLN A 279 2.95 -5.51 6.12
C GLN A 279 2.16 -6.83 6.08
N LEU A 280 2.46 -7.69 5.11
CA LEU A 280 1.88 -9.02 5.06
C LEU A 280 2.64 -9.96 6.00
N THR A 281 1.99 -10.35 7.09
CA THR A 281 2.55 -11.22 8.11
C THR A 281 1.84 -12.58 8.17
N TYR A 282 2.50 -13.57 8.74
CA TYR A 282 1.86 -14.79 9.22
C TYR A 282 1.88 -14.80 10.75
N LYS A 283 0.76 -15.16 11.35
CA LYS A 283 0.63 -15.37 12.80
C LYS A 283 0.52 -16.87 13.04
N ASN A 284 1.45 -17.42 13.83
CA ASN A 284 1.29 -18.76 14.39
C ASN A 284 0.25 -18.64 15.51
N VAL A 285 -0.89 -19.30 15.34
CA VAL A 285 -1.88 -19.45 16.41
C VAL A 285 -1.48 -20.71 17.16
N GLU A 286 -0.84 -20.54 18.32
CA GLU A 286 -0.60 -21.62 19.29
C GLU A 286 -1.87 -21.98 20.06
#